data_AF-A0A8D8A671-F1
#
_entry.id   AF-A0A8D8A671-F1
#
_cell.length_a   1.000
_cell.length_b   1.000
_cell.length_c   1.000
_cell.angle_alpha   90.00
_cell.angle_beta   90.00
_cell.angle_gamma   90.00
#
_symmetry.space_group_name_H-M   'P 1'
#
loop_
_entity.id
_entity.type
_entity.pdbx_description
1 polymer ?
#
loop_
_entity_poly.entity_id
_entity_poly.type
_entity_poly.pdbx_seq_one_letter_code
_entity_poly.pdbx_strand_id
1 'polypeptide(L)'
;CNYYQVLKWPQIKWENNDSRTAHYVCTECSGKIENHQKTEMLERGEWRPTNRVKGEKKGFHLSSLYSPVGWYSWTQAVEDFLHAKESEQLLKVWINTTLGETWVDKGEVPDWKQLFNRREFFPVGTVPRREVVLTAGVDVQKDRLEVEVVAWGKRRE
;
A
#
# COMPACT_ATOMS: atom_id res chain seq x y z
N CYS A 1 9.37 -19.31 22.18
CA CYS A 1 10.69 -18.64 22.29
C CYS A 1 10.62 -17.23 22.92
N ASN A 2 9.43 -16.69 23.27
CA ASN A 2 9.26 -15.33 23.81
C ASN A 2 9.83 -14.20 22.93
N TYR A 3 10.11 -14.50 21.66
CA TYR A 3 10.58 -13.51 20.69
C TYR A 3 9.42 -12.63 20.23
N TYR A 4 9.61 -11.32 20.33
CA TYR A 4 8.65 -10.33 19.86
C TYR A 4 8.89 -10.03 18.38
N GLN A 5 7.88 -10.28 17.55
CA GLN A 5 7.94 -10.10 16.11
C GLN A 5 6.70 -9.38 15.57
N VAL A 6 6.86 -8.69 14.44
CA VAL A 6 5.72 -8.18 13.67
C VAL A 6 5.17 -9.31 12.80
N LEU A 7 3.86 -9.51 12.81
CA LEU A 7 3.21 -10.49 11.94
C LEU A 7 3.30 -10.00 10.49
N LYS A 8 3.93 -10.82 9.64
CA LYS A 8 4.15 -10.54 8.23
C LYS A 8 3.60 -11.69 7.41
N TRP A 9 2.99 -11.36 6.26
CA TRP A 9 2.39 -12.35 5.37
C TRP A 9 3.31 -13.53 5.00
N PRO A 10 4.61 -13.34 4.69
CA PRO A 10 5.48 -14.45 4.31
C PRO A 10 5.65 -15.54 5.37
N GLN A 11 5.31 -15.26 6.64
CA GLN A 11 5.35 -16.24 7.73
C GLN A 11 4.03 -16.99 7.94
N ILE A 12 2.94 -16.56 7.30
CA ILE A 12 1.74 -17.39 7.21
C ILE A 12 2.01 -18.50 6.20
N LYS A 13 1.96 -19.75 6.68
CA LYS A 13 2.16 -20.97 5.90
C LYS A 13 0.89 -21.81 5.92
N TRP A 14 0.66 -22.51 4.82
CA TRP A 14 -0.43 -23.45 4.64
C TRP A 14 0.01 -24.52 3.64
N GLU A 15 -0.67 -25.66 3.65
CA GLU A 15 -0.32 -26.84 2.87
C GLU A 15 -1.39 -27.13 1.82
N ASN A 16 -0.98 -27.65 0.66
CA ASN A 16 -1.88 -28.18 -0.39
C ASN A 16 -3.00 -27.22 -0.85
N ASN A 17 -2.76 -25.90 -0.82
CA ASN A 17 -3.79 -24.87 -1.05
C ASN A 17 -5.02 -24.97 -0.11
N ASP A 18 -4.89 -25.62 1.04
CA ASP A 18 -5.94 -25.72 2.05
C ASP A 18 -5.77 -24.61 3.10
N SER A 19 -6.64 -23.60 3.06
CA SER A 19 -6.64 -22.47 3.98
C SER A 19 -6.83 -22.88 5.45
N ARG A 20 -7.44 -24.04 5.73
CA ARG A 20 -7.66 -24.52 7.10
C ARG A 20 -6.39 -24.95 7.80
N THR A 21 -5.32 -25.20 7.04
CA THR A 21 -3.98 -25.53 7.58
C THR A 21 -3.15 -24.30 7.90
N ALA A 22 -3.71 -23.08 7.70
CA ALA A 22 -3.02 -21.82 7.92
C ALA A 22 -2.48 -21.70 9.35
N HIS A 23 -1.18 -21.48 9.45
CA HIS A 23 -0.46 -21.24 10.69
C HIS A 23 0.64 -20.21 10.46
N TYR A 24 1.08 -19.57 11.53
CA TYR A 24 2.21 -18.65 11.48
C TYR A 24 3.49 -19.39 11.88
N VAL A 25 4.61 -19.12 11.19
CA VAL A 25 5.94 -19.66 11.54
C VAL A 25 6.78 -18.55 12.16
N CYS A 26 7.25 -18.76 13.40
CA CYS A 26 8.07 -17.77 14.09
C CYS A 26 9.38 -17.48 13.34
N THR A 27 9.74 -16.21 13.18
CA THR A 27 10.96 -15.79 12.46
C THR A 27 12.25 -16.17 13.17
N GLU A 28 12.19 -16.39 14.48
CA GLU A 28 13.37 -16.65 15.32
C GLU A 28 13.62 -18.16 15.52
N CYS A 29 12.59 -18.90 15.92
CA CYS A 29 12.73 -20.32 16.27
C CYS A 29 12.07 -21.28 15.28
N SER A 30 11.50 -20.78 14.19
CA SER A 30 10.73 -21.56 13.20
C SER A 30 9.57 -22.37 13.79
N GLY A 31 9.13 -22.02 15.01
CA GLY A 31 8.04 -22.69 15.70
C GLY A 31 6.70 -22.41 15.03
N LYS A 32 5.85 -23.44 14.91
CA LYS A 32 4.47 -23.32 14.46
C LYS A 32 3.63 -22.60 15.52
N ILE A 33 2.86 -21.63 15.08
CA ILE A 33 1.91 -20.85 15.89
C ILE A 33 0.55 -20.96 15.21
N GLU A 34 -0.45 -21.39 15.95
CA GLU A 34 -1.82 -21.56 15.46
C GLU A 34 -2.68 -20.32 15.76
N ASN A 35 -3.73 -20.12 14.96
CA ASN A 35 -4.56 -18.91 15.04
C ASN A 35 -5.17 -18.68 16.43
N HIS A 36 -5.50 -19.76 17.17
CA HIS A 36 -6.06 -19.66 18.52
C HIS A 36 -5.05 -19.09 19.55
N GLN A 37 -3.75 -19.21 19.28
CA GLN A 37 -2.69 -18.69 20.15
C GLN A 37 -2.54 -17.15 20.04
N LYS A 38 -3.23 -16.52 19.07
CA LYS A 38 -3.26 -15.06 18.96
C LYS A 38 -3.76 -14.40 20.23
N THR A 39 -4.73 -14.96 20.95
CA THR A 39 -5.26 -14.35 22.18
C THR A 39 -4.13 -14.05 23.17
N GLU A 40 -3.34 -15.07 23.52
CA GLU A 40 -2.20 -14.92 24.43
C GLU A 40 -1.09 -14.02 23.85
N MET A 41 -0.80 -14.15 22.55
CA MET A 41 0.25 -13.35 21.90
C MET A 41 -0.09 -11.86 21.83
N LEU A 42 -1.35 -11.52 21.55
CA LEU A 42 -1.82 -10.13 21.41
C LEU A 42 -1.92 -9.46 22.78
N GLU A 43 -2.36 -10.18 23.82
CA GLU A 43 -2.37 -9.68 25.20
C GLU A 43 -0.96 -9.32 25.70
N ARG A 44 0.06 -10.07 25.26
CA ARG A 44 1.47 -9.81 25.58
C ARG A 44 2.15 -8.83 24.62
N GLY A 45 1.45 -8.35 23.60
CA GLY A 45 1.99 -7.47 22.57
C GLY A 45 2.41 -6.10 23.11
N GLU A 46 3.35 -5.45 22.43
CA GLU A 46 3.78 -4.10 22.77
C GLU A 46 3.87 -3.18 21.55
N TRP A 47 3.63 -1.90 21.78
CA TRP A 47 3.71 -0.86 20.77
C TRP A 47 5.12 -0.27 20.73
N ARG A 48 5.88 -0.60 19.68
CA ARG A 48 7.26 -0.12 19.48
C ARG A 48 7.31 1.06 18.51
N PRO A 49 7.95 2.19 18.86
CA PRO A 49 8.14 3.29 17.93
C PRO A 49 9.11 2.89 16.81
N THR A 50 8.73 3.16 15.56
CA THR A 50 9.58 2.91 14.38
C THR A 50 10.35 4.15 13.92
N ASN A 51 9.99 5.35 14.41
CA ASN A 51 10.73 6.58 14.17
C ASN A 51 11.47 7.04 15.43
N ARG A 52 12.49 7.90 15.26
CA ARG A 52 13.23 8.52 16.36
C ARG A 52 12.68 9.91 16.74
N VAL A 53 11.71 10.42 15.98
CA VAL A 53 11.22 11.78 16.11
C VAL A 53 10.10 11.80 17.16
N LYS A 54 10.32 12.53 18.25
CA LYS A 54 9.30 12.78 19.24
C LYS A 54 8.25 13.72 18.63
N GLY A 55 7.18 13.14 18.12
CA GLY A 55 5.96 13.86 17.74
C GLY A 55 4.90 13.74 18.83
N GLU A 56 4.06 14.76 18.97
CA GLU A 56 2.87 14.69 19.84
C GLU A 56 1.87 13.64 19.33
N LYS A 57 1.80 13.46 18.01
CA LYS A 57 0.91 12.49 17.35
C LYS A 57 1.62 11.17 17.12
N LYS A 58 0.99 10.07 17.53
CA LYS A 58 1.47 8.70 17.34
C LYS A 58 0.61 8.01 16.27
N GLY A 59 1.26 7.54 15.20
CA GLY A 59 0.65 6.70 14.19
C GLY A 59 1.14 5.26 14.33
N PHE A 60 0.30 4.30 13.96
CA PHE A 60 0.62 2.87 14.01
C PHE A 60 0.26 2.20 12.69
N HIS A 61 1.07 1.23 12.29
CA HIS A 61 0.73 0.29 11.22
C HIS A 61 0.37 -1.04 11.85
N LEU A 62 -0.83 -1.54 11.53
CA LEU A 62 -1.34 -2.81 12.05
C LEU A 62 -2.15 -3.49 10.94
N SER A 63 -1.69 -4.66 10.51
CA SER A 63 -2.40 -5.46 9.50
C SER A 63 -3.57 -6.23 10.11
N SER A 64 -4.51 -6.67 9.27
CA SER A 64 -5.64 -7.52 9.68
C SER A 64 -5.21 -8.89 10.23
N LEU A 65 -3.94 -9.29 10.04
CA LEU A 65 -3.36 -10.50 10.64
C LEU A 65 -3.40 -10.47 12.18
N TYR A 66 -3.47 -9.28 12.78
CA TYR A 66 -3.61 -9.07 14.23
C TYR A 66 -5.05 -9.13 14.73
N SER A 67 -6.04 -9.33 13.85
CA SER A 67 -7.44 -9.40 14.26
C SER A 67 -7.65 -10.46 15.35
N PRO A 68 -8.43 -10.17 16.41
CA PRO A 68 -8.70 -11.12 17.48
C PRO A 68 -9.29 -12.44 16.99
N VAL A 69 -9.13 -13.50 17.80
CA VAL A 69 -9.75 -14.80 17.53
C VAL A 69 -11.27 -14.65 17.51
N GLY A 70 -11.93 -15.25 16.52
CA GLY A 70 -13.37 -15.13 16.29
C GLY A 70 -13.78 -13.99 15.34
N TRP A 71 -12.83 -13.14 14.95
CA TRP A 71 -13.04 -12.13 13.91
C TRP A 71 -12.37 -12.60 12.61
N TYR A 72 -11.43 -11.83 12.07
CA TYR A 72 -10.65 -12.21 10.89
C TYR A 72 -9.51 -13.18 11.24
N SER A 73 -9.58 -14.40 10.71
CA SER A 73 -8.64 -15.48 10.97
C SER A 73 -7.55 -15.58 9.92
N TRP A 74 -6.44 -16.25 10.24
CA TRP A 74 -5.41 -16.56 9.24
C TRP A 74 -5.92 -17.50 8.14
N THR A 75 -6.89 -18.37 8.45
CA THR A 75 -7.60 -19.17 7.44
C THR A 75 -8.34 -18.28 6.43
N GLN A 76 -9.12 -17.30 6.89
CA GLN A 76 -9.78 -16.35 5.99
C GLN A 76 -8.76 -15.52 5.20
N ALA A 77 -7.67 -15.09 5.82
CA ALA A 77 -6.61 -14.38 5.11
C ALA A 77 -6.00 -15.20 3.96
N VAL A 78 -5.80 -16.51 4.17
CA VAL A 78 -5.32 -17.43 3.12
C VAL A 78 -6.38 -17.68 2.07
N GLU A 79 -7.64 -17.85 2.44
CA GLU A 79 -8.74 -18.00 1.50
C GLU A 79 -8.88 -16.78 0.58
N ASP A 80 -8.93 -15.58 1.16
CA ASP A 80 -9.00 -14.33 0.42
C ASP A 80 -7.78 -14.14 -0.50
N PHE A 81 -6.58 -14.50 -0.01
CA PHE A 81 -5.36 -14.45 -0.83
C PHE A 81 -5.42 -15.44 -1.99
N LEU A 82 -5.86 -16.68 -1.75
CA LEU A 82 -5.97 -17.71 -2.79
C LEU A 82 -6.98 -17.32 -3.89
N HIS A 83 -8.04 -16.59 -3.53
CA HIS A 83 -8.97 -16.00 -4.47
C HIS A 83 -8.36 -14.78 -5.20
N ALA A 84 -7.64 -13.93 -4.49
CA ALA A 84 -7.08 -12.69 -5.03
C ALA A 84 -5.84 -12.90 -5.92
N LYS A 85 -5.01 -13.92 -5.67
CA LYS A 85 -3.70 -14.11 -6.34
C LYS A 85 -3.78 -14.29 -7.86
N GLU A 86 -4.94 -14.67 -8.40
CA GLU A 86 -5.14 -14.90 -9.84
C GLU A 86 -5.42 -13.59 -10.61
N SER A 87 -5.68 -12.48 -9.91
CA SER A 87 -5.94 -11.18 -10.49
C SER A 87 -5.10 -10.10 -9.82
N GLU A 88 -4.27 -9.40 -10.60
CA GLU A 88 -3.42 -8.33 -10.08
C GLU A 88 -4.23 -7.23 -9.36
N GLN A 89 -5.42 -6.90 -9.89
CA GLN A 89 -6.30 -5.92 -9.27
C GLN A 89 -6.84 -6.40 -7.92
N LEU A 90 -7.25 -7.67 -7.82
CA LEU A 90 -7.73 -8.25 -6.56
C LEU A 90 -6.59 -8.39 -5.55
N LEU A 91 -5.41 -8.79 -6.01
CA LEU A 91 -4.22 -8.90 -5.17
C LEU A 91 -3.80 -7.54 -4.61
N LYS A 92 -3.86 -6.48 -5.43
CA LYS A 92 -3.64 -5.10 -4.99
C LYS A 92 -4.63 -4.68 -3.90
N VAL A 93 -5.92 -4.98 -4.08
CA VAL A 93 -6.95 -4.71 -3.07
C VAL A 93 -6.60 -5.46 -1.79
N TRP A 94 -6.34 -6.76 -1.87
CA TRP A 94 -6.04 -7.60 -0.71
C TRP A 94 -4.80 -7.13 0.06
N ILE A 95 -3.72 -6.74 -0.64
CA ILE A 95 -2.51 -6.19 0.03
C ILE A 95 -2.83 -4.89 0.75
N ASN A 96 -3.58 -3.99 0.12
CA ASN A 96 -3.92 -2.71 0.73
C ASN A 96 -4.87 -2.88 1.92
N THR A 97 -5.89 -3.73 1.83
CA THR A 97 -6.95 -3.85 2.86
C THR A 97 -6.61 -4.85 3.96
N THR A 98 -5.97 -5.97 3.62
CA THR A 98 -5.62 -7.03 4.57
C THR A 98 -4.26 -6.75 5.24
N LEU A 99 -3.25 -6.36 4.46
CA LEU A 99 -1.91 -6.11 5.00
C LEU A 99 -1.69 -4.65 5.40
N GLY A 100 -2.49 -3.72 4.86
CA GLY A 100 -2.24 -2.29 5.04
C GLY A 100 -0.93 -1.85 4.39
N GLU A 101 -0.44 -2.60 3.41
CA GLU A 101 0.83 -2.34 2.73
C GLU A 101 0.57 -1.60 1.41
N THR A 102 1.55 -0.82 0.96
CA THR A 102 1.44 -0.10 -0.32
C THR A 102 1.77 -1.04 -1.47
N TRP A 103 0.89 -1.08 -2.48
CA TRP A 103 1.17 -1.76 -3.74
C TRP A 103 1.95 -0.86 -4.70
N VAL A 104 3.03 -1.39 -5.26
CA VAL A 104 3.78 -0.76 -6.36
C VAL A 104 3.36 -1.45 -7.65
N ASP A 105 2.65 -0.72 -8.53
CA ASP A 105 2.26 -1.27 -9.83
C ASP A 105 3.52 -1.63 -10.64
N LYS A 106 3.55 -2.87 -11.17
CA LYS A 106 4.56 -3.29 -12.14
C LYS A 106 4.23 -2.75 -13.53
N GLY A 107 4.08 -1.43 -13.65
CA GLY A 107 3.93 -0.75 -14.92
C GLY A 107 5.29 -0.29 -15.46
N GLU A 108 5.44 -0.26 -16.78
CA GLU A 108 6.41 0.61 -17.47
C GLU A 108 6.03 2.07 -17.22
N VAL A 109 6.10 2.55 -15.98
CA VAL A 109 6.14 3.98 -15.75
C VAL A 109 7.52 4.41 -16.26
N PRO A 110 7.61 5.23 -17.33
CA PRO A 110 8.90 5.76 -17.73
C PRO A 110 9.49 6.42 -16.49
N ASP A 111 10.76 6.13 -16.18
CA ASP A 111 11.42 6.74 -15.02
C ASP A 111 11.10 8.23 -15.03
N TRP A 112 10.46 8.73 -13.96
CA TRP A 112 10.03 10.13 -13.89
C TRP A 112 11.19 11.08 -14.22
N LYS A 113 12.44 10.65 -13.99
CA LYS A 113 13.66 11.35 -14.42
C LYS A 113 13.77 11.49 -15.94
N GLN A 114 13.42 10.46 -16.72
CA GLN A 114 13.41 10.54 -18.18
C GLN A 114 12.40 11.55 -18.70
N LEU A 115 11.18 11.59 -18.13
CA LEU A 115 10.18 12.62 -18.46
C LEU A 115 10.64 14.00 -18.03
N PHE A 116 11.17 14.13 -16.81
CA PHE A 116 11.71 15.37 -16.28
C PHE A 116 12.85 15.92 -17.15
N ASN A 117 13.74 15.05 -17.64
CA ASN A 117 14.85 15.43 -18.51
C ASN A 117 14.41 15.79 -19.93
N ARG A 118 13.23 15.35 -20.38
CA ARG A 118 12.62 15.74 -21.66
C ARG A 118 11.90 17.07 -21.61
N ARG A 119 11.76 17.70 -20.43
CA ARG A 119 11.08 19.00 -20.34
C ARG A 119 11.83 20.05 -21.14
N GLU A 120 11.09 20.82 -21.91
CA GLU A 120 11.58 22.03 -22.54
C GLU A 120 11.24 23.23 -21.65
N PHE A 121 12.14 24.21 -21.57
CA PHE A 121 11.86 25.43 -20.83
C PHE A 121 11.08 26.40 -21.73
N PHE A 122 9.89 26.79 -21.26
CA PHE A 122 9.10 27.86 -21.86
C PHE A 122 8.95 29.00 -20.87
N PRO A 123 9.18 30.26 -21.26
CA PRO A 123 8.87 31.39 -20.40
C PRO A 123 7.37 31.38 -20.07
N VAL A 124 7.03 31.66 -18.81
CA VAL A 124 5.64 31.75 -18.36
C VAL A 124 4.87 32.72 -19.27
N GLY A 125 3.67 32.32 -19.68
CA GLY A 125 2.82 33.09 -20.61
C GLY A 125 3.20 32.95 -22.09
N THR A 126 4.21 32.15 -22.43
CA THR A 126 4.59 31.88 -23.82
C THR A 126 3.98 30.57 -24.30
N VAL A 127 3.13 30.66 -25.33
CA VAL A 127 2.64 29.49 -26.06
C VAL A 127 3.50 29.30 -27.31
N PRO A 128 4.15 28.14 -27.51
CA PRO A 128 4.94 27.92 -28.71
C PRO A 128 4.07 27.99 -29.97
N ARG A 129 4.64 28.45 -31.10
CA ARG A 129 3.97 28.47 -32.41
C ARG A 129 3.81 27.04 -32.97
N ARG A 130 2.88 26.29 -32.38
CA ARG A 130 2.45 24.95 -32.78
C ARG A 130 0.93 24.93 -32.81
N GLU A 131 0.35 23.97 -33.53
CA GLU A 131 -1.09 23.70 -33.44
C GLU A 131 -1.39 23.15 -32.04
N VAL A 132 -1.89 24.01 -31.15
CA VAL A 132 -2.22 23.66 -29.77
C VAL A 132 -3.64 24.05 -29.43
N VAL A 133 -4.26 23.29 -28.54
CA VAL A 133 -5.53 23.64 -27.90
C VAL A 133 -5.23 24.15 -26.49
N LEU A 134 -5.76 25.31 -26.12
CA LEU A 134 -5.64 25.82 -24.76
C LEU A 134 -6.87 25.42 -23.95
N THR A 135 -6.64 24.90 -22.74
CA THR A 135 -7.68 24.68 -21.73
C THR A 135 -7.34 25.47 -20.49
N ALA A 136 -8.34 26.11 -19.88
CA ALA A 136 -8.20 26.76 -18.59
C ALA A 136 -9.03 26.01 -17.54
N GLY A 137 -8.35 25.46 -16.52
CA GLY A 137 -8.99 25.00 -15.30
C GLY A 137 -9.13 26.17 -14.34
N VAL A 138 -10.33 26.39 -13.81
CA VAL A 138 -10.61 27.44 -12.82
C VAL A 138 -11.16 26.79 -11.56
N ASP A 139 -10.45 26.94 -10.46
CA ASP A 139 -10.89 26.52 -9.14
C ASP A 139 -11.30 27.73 -8.30
N VAL A 140 -12.51 27.67 -7.74
CA VAL A 140 -13.11 28.77 -6.97
C VAL A 140 -12.81 28.54 -5.50
N GLN A 141 -11.92 29.36 -4.94
CA GLN A 141 -11.60 29.38 -3.53
C GLN A 141 -12.31 30.54 -2.83
N LYS A 142 -12.34 30.54 -1.50
CA LYS A 142 -13.11 31.51 -0.70
C LYS A 142 -12.75 32.98 -0.98
N ASP A 143 -11.51 33.26 -1.36
CA ASP A 143 -10.94 34.60 -1.54
C ASP A 143 -10.31 34.84 -2.93
N ARG A 144 -10.27 33.83 -3.81
CA ARG A 144 -9.60 33.91 -5.10
C ARG A 144 -10.11 32.87 -6.10
N LEU A 145 -9.77 33.09 -7.37
CA LEU A 145 -9.83 32.07 -8.40
C LEU A 145 -8.41 31.59 -8.68
N GLU A 146 -8.16 30.29 -8.56
CA GLU A 146 -6.92 29.68 -9.03
C GLU A 146 -7.12 29.22 -10.46
N VAL A 147 -6.31 29.76 -11.37
CA VAL A 147 -6.43 29.47 -12.80
C VAL A 147 -5.16 28.80 -13.27
N GLU A 148 -5.32 27.62 -13.88
CA GLU A 148 -4.26 26.93 -14.60
C GLU A 148 -4.60 26.91 -16.08
N VAL A 149 -3.66 27.38 -16.92
CA VAL A 149 -3.80 27.34 -18.37
C VAL A 149 -2.82 26.31 -18.92
N VAL A 150 -3.34 25.31 -19.63
CA VAL A 150 -2.56 24.22 -20.22
C VAL A 150 -2.73 24.26 -21.73
N ALA A 151 -1.61 24.14 -22.45
CA ALA A 151 -1.59 23.99 -23.91
C ALA A 151 -1.38 22.52 -24.27
N TRP A 152 -2.23 21.98 -25.15
CA TRP A 152 -2.17 20.59 -25.59
C TRP A 152 -1.79 20.50 -27.06
N GLY A 153 -0.69 19.83 -27.39
CA GLY A 153 -0.37 19.46 -28.77
C GLY A 153 -1.27 18.33 -29.28
N LYS A 154 -1.24 18.09 -30.60
CA LYS A 154 -2.02 17.07 -31.32
C LYS A 154 -1.92 15.65 -30.75
N ARG A 155 -0.84 15.33 -30.01
CA ARG A 155 -0.61 14.02 -29.36
C ARG A 155 -0.68 14.06 -27.82
N ARG A 156 -1.20 15.14 -27.23
CA ARG A 156 -1.09 15.42 -25.77
C ARG A 156 0.36 15.57 -25.30
N GLU A 157 1.21 16.03 -26.21
CA GLU A 157 2.56 16.54 -25.93
C GLU A 157 2.49 18.00 -25.48
#